data_AF-A0A1E1W4Y0-F1
#
_entry.id   AF-A0A1E1W4Y0-F1
#
_cell.length_a   1.000
_cell.length_b   1.000
_cell.length_c   1.000
_cell.angle_alpha   90.00
_cell.angle_beta   90.00
_cell.angle_gamma   90.00
#
_symmetry.space_group_name_H-M   'P 1'
#
loop_
_entity.id
_entity.type
_entity.pdbx_description
1 polymer ?
#
loop_
_entity_poly.entity_id
_entity_poly.type
_entity_poly.pdbx_seq_one_letter_code
_entity_poly.pdbx_strand_id
1 'polypeptide(L)'
;RAAHTQGHAVVIKIKSHVTGDVTDNSVDPKVQSLKDKLSHSFNCTLKDEHKTMLHYHINETMRYSELFTAMEKLKESFPQLIEDYSVTETTLEEVFLSYAQPPPERTPNNV
;
A
#
# COMPACT_ATOMS: atom_id res chain seq x y z
N ARG A 1 -15.96 -13.10 -13.60
CA ARG A 1 -14.86 -12.52 -14.39
C ARG A 1 -13.83 -12.02 -13.40
N ALA A 2 -12.69 -12.68 -13.26
CA ALA A 2 -11.61 -12.19 -12.41
C ALA A 2 -11.07 -10.89 -13.03
N ALA A 3 -11.16 -9.79 -12.28
CA ALA A 3 -10.60 -8.52 -12.70
C ALA A 3 -9.08 -8.69 -12.67
N HIS A 4 -8.46 -8.45 -13.83
CA HIS A 4 -7.05 -8.65 -14.07
C HIS A 4 -6.19 -8.05 -12.96
N THR A 5 -5.38 -8.88 -12.29
CA THR A 5 -4.25 -8.45 -11.45
C THR A 5 -3.16 -7.91 -12.36
N GLN A 6 -3.38 -6.70 -12.89
CA GLN A 6 -2.38 -5.91 -13.60
C GLN A 6 -2.09 -4.70 -12.71
N GLY A 7 -0.82 -4.52 -12.33
CA GLY A 7 -0.45 -3.46 -11.41
C GLY A 7 0.96 -3.64 -10.85
N HIS A 8 1.33 -2.72 -9.96
CA HIS A 8 2.60 -2.74 -9.24
C HIS A 8 2.33 -2.80 -7.74
N ALA A 9 3.07 -3.66 -7.04
CA ALA A 9 3.09 -3.63 -5.59
C ALA A 9 4.15 -2.63 -5.13
N VAL A 10 3.76 -1.72 -4.24
CA VAL A 10 4.63 -0.70 -3.68
C VAL A 10 4.63 -0.83 -2.17
N VAL A 11 5.81 -0.96 -1.62
CA VAL A 11 6.04 -1.09 -0.19
C VAL A 11 6.83 0.12 0.26
N ILE A 12 6.30 0.86 1.22
CA ILE A 12 6.94 2.06 1.75
C ILE A 12 7.32 1.77 3.20
N LYS A 13 8.60 1.83 3.52
CA LYS A 13 9.10 1.76 4.90
C LYS A 13 9.11 3.16 5.50
N ILE A 14 8.48 3.28 6.66
CA ILE A 14 8.36 4.51 7.43
C ILE A 14 9.31 4.45 8.61
N LYS A 15 10.04 5.55 8.83
CA LYS A 15 10.82 5.78 10.04
C LYS A 15 9.86 5.89 11.21
N SER A 16 9.72 4.80 11.96
CA SER A 16 8.95 4.79 13.18
C SER A 16 9.72 5.56 14.23
N HIS A 17 9.20 6.72 14.64
CA HIS A 17 9.76 7.46 15.74
C HIS A 17 9.32 6.83 17.07
N VAL A 18 9.61 5.54 17.27
CA VAL A 18 9.43 4.89 18.58
C VAL A 18 10.59 5.33 19.46
N THR A 19 10.40 6.49 20.10
CA THR A 19 10.78 6.57 21.51
C THR A 19 9.81 5.67 22.25
N GLY A 20 10.35 4.70 22.99
CA GLY A 20 9.61 3.58 23.54
C GLY A 20 8.38 3.95 24.36
N ASP A 21 7.54 2.92 24.48
CA ASP A 21 6.48 2.75 25.46
C ASP A 21 5.11 3.40 25.21
N VAL A 22 4.11 2.50 25.26
CA VAL A 22 2.67 2.71 25.44
C VAL A 22 1.83 3.07 24.21
N THR A 23 0.81 2.24 24.04
CA THR A 23 -0.36 2.34 23.16
C THR A 23 -0.82 3.75 22.85
N ASP A 24 -0.82 4.13 21.58
CA ASP A 24 -1.88 5.00 21.09
C ASP A 24 -2.20 4.65 19.64
N ASN A 25 -3.47 4.36 19.39
CA ASN A 25 -4.01 3.99 18.08
C ASN A 25 -4.22 5.24 17.20
N SER A 26 -3.44 6.30 17.47
CA SER A 26 -3.43 7.55 16.73
C SER A 26 -2.47 7.39 15.57
N VAL A 27 -3.04 7.18 14.38
CA VAL A 27 -2.30 7.25 13.12
C VAL A 27 -1.59 8.60 13.08
N ASP A 28 -0.26 8.59 13.04
CA ASP A 28 0.56 9.80 12.93
C ASP A 28 -0.01 10.72 11.83
N PRO A 29 -0.30 12.00 12.11
CA PRO A 29 -0.92 12.90 11.13
C PRO A 29 -0.07 13.08 9.86
N LYS A 30 1.25 12.89 9.99
CA LYS A 30 2.19 12.87 8.86
C LYS A 30 2.01 11.62 8.00
N VAL A 31 1.77 10.47 8.61
CA VAL A 31 1.48 9.21 7.89
C VAL A 31 0.19 9.37 7.11
N GLN A 32 -0.87 9.92 7.74
CA GLN A 32 -2.13 10.17 7.03
C GLN A 32 -1.94 11.10 5.81
N SER A 33 -1.20 12.20 5.98
CA SER A 33 -0.87 13.12 4.88
C SER A 33 -0.12 12.44 3.73
N LEU A 34 0.74 11.47 4.04
CA LEU A 34 1.43 10.66 3.04
C LEU A 34 0.45 9.74 2.29
N LYS A 35 -0.48 9.08 3.00
CA LYS A 35 -1.51 8.24 2.38
C LYS A 35 -2.41 9.04 1.45
N ASP A 36 -2.83 10.23 1.88
CA ASP A 36 -3.68 11.12 1.09
C ASP A 36 -2.94 11.58 -0.17
N LYS A 37 -1.67 11.97 -0.04
CA LYS A 37 -0.85 12.39 -1.20
C LYS A 37 -0.63 11.25 -2.19
N LEU A 38 -0.42 10.03 -1.71
CA LEU A 38 -0.28 8.84 -2.55
C LEU A 38 -1.59 8.54 -3.28
N SER A 39 -2.70 8.50 -2.56
CA SER A 39 -4.05 8.22 -3.11
C SER A 39 -4.51 9.29 -4.10
N HIS A 40 -4.03 10.52 -3.96
CA HIS A 40 -4.29 11.60 -4.91
C HIS A 40 -3.37 11.56 -6.15
N SER A 41 -2.16 11.00 -6.01
CA SER A 41 -1.18 10.94 -7.09
C SER A 41 -1.33 9.68 -7.96
N PHE A 42 -1.81 8.59 -7.40
CA PHE A 42 -1.94 7.30 -8.07
C PHE A 42 -3.29 6.65 -7.76
N ASN A 43 -3.80 5.88 -8.71
CA ASN A 43 -4.92 4.97 -8.44
C ASN A 43 -4.42 3.71 -7.68
N CYS A 44 -4.12 3.88 -6.39
CA CYS A 44 -3.60 2.84 -5.52
C CYS A 44 -4.60 2.40 -4.46
N THR A 45 -4.49 1.15 -4.03
CA THR A 45 -5.25 0.58 -2.91
C THR A 45 -4.29 0.17 -1.82
N LEU A 46 -4.50 0.67 -0.59
CA LEU A 46 -3.79 0.18 0.59
C LEU A 46 -4.23 -1.26 0.85
N LYS A 47 -3.30 -2.21 0.71
CA LYS A 47 -3.55 -3.63 0.98
C LYS A 47 -3.36 -3.94 2.45
N ASP A 48 -2.33 -3.34 3.04
CA ASP A 48 -1.91 -3.66 4.38
C ASP A 48 -1.14 -2.49 4.99
N GLU A 49 -1.35 -2.25 6.28
CA GLU A 49 -0.76 -1.15 7.03
C GLU A 49 -0.20 -1.68 8.35
N HIS A 50 1.12 -1.57 8.48
CA HIS A 50 1.86 -1.84 9.69
C HIS A 50 2.46 -0.55 10.24
N LYS A 51 2.84 -0.58 11.52
CA LYS A 51 3.39 0.59 12.25
C LYS A 51 4.60 1.25 11.58
N THR A 52 5.32 0.52 10.74
CA THR A 52 6.56 0.98 10.08
C THR A 52 6.54 0.75 8.57
N MET A 53 5.43 0.25 8.01
CA MET A 53 5.41 -0.25 6.64
C MET A 53 4.01 -0.13 6.05
N LEU A 54 3.91 0.46 4.86
CA LEU A 54 2.66 0.55 4.12
C LEU A 54 2.77 -0.25 2.83
N HIS A 55 1.81 -1.14 2.61
CA HIS A 55 1.70 -1.93 1.40
C HIS A 55 0.57 -1.40 0.52
N TYR A 56 0.95 -0.91 -0.65
CA TYR A 56 0.06 -0.41 -1.66
C TYR A 56 0.09 -1.30 -2.90
N HIS A 57 -1.08 -1.44 -3.52
CA HIS A 57 -1.21 -2.00 -4.85
C HIS A 57 -1.65 -0.90 -5.80
N ILE A 58 -0.82 -0.57 -6.76
CA ILE A 58 -1.14 0.40 -7.80
C ILE A 58 -1.90 -0.33 -8.90
N ASN A 59 -3.18 0.02 -9.07
CA ASN A 59 -4.09 -0.63 -10.02
C ASN A 59 -3.89 -0.15 -11.47
N GLU A 60 -2.89 0.69 -11.70
CA GLU A 60 -2.60 1.31 -12.99
C GLU A 60 -1.36 0.68 -13.63
N THR A 61 -1.46 0.40 -14.93
CA THR A 61 -0.36 -0.10 -15.76
C THR A 61 0.56 1.05 -16.17
N MET A 62 1.13 1.73 -15.18
CA MET A 62 2.10 2.80 -15.38
C MET A 62 3.51 2.26 -15.60
N ARG A 63 4.38 3.04 -16.25
CA ARG A 63 5.79 2.65 -16.44
C ARG A 63 6.57 2.77 -15.13
N TYR A 64 7.52 1.87 -14.92
CA TYR A 64 8.45 1.94 -13.78
C TYR A 64 9.11 3.31 -13.65
N SER A 65 9.55 3.90 -14.76
CA SER A 65 10.19 5.22 -14.75
C SER A 65 9.29 6.29 -14.14
N GLU A 66 7.99 6.27 -14.44
CA GLU A 66 7.02 7.23 -13.92
C GLU A 66 6.75 6.97 -12.44
N LEU A 67 6.67 5.68 -12.06
CA LEU A 67 6.42 5.26 -10.69
C LEU A 67 7.59 5.63 -9.79
N PHE A 68 8.81 5.28 -10.16
CA PHE A 68 10.02 5.67 -9.45
C PHE A 68 10.13 7.19 -9.37
N THR A 69 9.89 7.93 -10.46
CA THR A 69 9.92 9.41 -10.42
C THR A 69 8.95 9.98 -9.40
N ALA A 70 7.73 9.44 -9.33
CA ALA A 70 6.71 9.94 -8.43
C ALA A 70 6.90 9.46 -6.98
N MET A 71 7.46 8.26 -6.76
CA MET A 71 7.92 7.78 -5.45
C MET A 71 9.09 8.63 -4.92
N GLU A 72 10.05 8.99 -5.77
CA GLU A 72 11.16 9.88 -5.39
C GLU A 72 10.62 11.25 -4.94
N LYS A 73 9.73 11.87 -5.73
CA LYS A 73 9.08 13.13 -5.35
C LYS A 73 8.32 13.03 -4.02
N LEU A 74 7.69 11.88 -3.76
CA LEU A 74 6.99 11.63 -2.50
C LEU A 74 8.00 11.51 -1.33
N LYS A 75 9.11 10.80 -1.52
CA LYS A 75 10.21 10.70 -0.56
C LYS A 75 10.83 12.06 -0.25
N GLU A 76 11.07 12.88 -1.27
CA GLU A 76 11.54 14.26 -1.12
C GLU A 76 10.55 15.16 -0.35
N SER A 77 9.25 14.88 -0.45
CA SER A 77 8.23 15.61 0.30
C SER A 77 8.16 15.21 1.77
N PHE A 78 8.58 13.99 2.10
CA PHE A 78 8.54 13.43 3.46
C PHE A 78 9.86 12.76 3.87
N PRO A 79 11.01 13.46 3.81
CA PRO A 79 12.34 12.85 3.95
C PRO A 79 12.64 12.34 5.38
N GLN A 80 11.94 12.89 6.38
CA GLN A 80 12.03 12.44 7.77
C GLN A 80 11.07 11.30 8.10
N LEU A 81 10.12 11.00 7.21
CA LEU A 81 9.10 9.98 7.42
C LEU A 81 9.40 8.72 6.59
N ILE A 82 9.73 8.86 5.31
CA ILE A 82 10.06 7.72 4.44
C ILE A 82 11.52 7.33 4.67
N GLU A 83 11.74 6.07 5.05
CA GLU A 83 13.07 5.47 5.15
C GLU A 83 13.52 4.98 3.78
N ASP A 84 12.71 4.10 3.20
CA ASP A 84 12.99 3.44 1.95
C ASP A 84 11.67 2.99 1.28
N TYR A 85 11.72 2.64 0.00
CA TYR A 85 10.59 2.07 -0.70
C TYR A 85 11.05 1.02 -1.70
N SER A 86 10.23 0.01 -1.91
CA SER A 86 10.45 -1.00 -2.94
C SER A 86 9.23 -1.12 -3.83
N VAL A 87 9.48 -1.27 -5.13
CA VAL A 87 8.47 -1.51 -6.14
C VAL A 87 8.69 -2.91 -6.70
N THR A 88 7.64 -3.72 -6.75
CA THR A 88 7.69 -5.09 -7.27
C THR A 88 6.56 -5.32 -8.28
N GLU A 89 6.84 -6.16 -9.28
CA GLU A 89 5.79 -6.73 -10.14
C GLU A 89 4.86 -7.59 -9.30
N THR A 90 3.56 -7.54 -9.60
CA THR A 90 2.62 -8.53 -9.07
C THR A 90 3.03 -9.90 -9.59
N THR A 91 3.40 -10.79 -8.68
CA THR A 91 3.91 -12.12 -9.05
C THR A 91 2.75 -13.03 -9.47
N LEU A 92 3.06 -14.08 -10.25
CA LEU A 92 2.10 -15.15 -10.55
C LEU A 92 1.51 -15.78 -9.27
N GLU A 93 2.24 -15.73 -8.15
CA GLU A 93 1.80 -16.25 -6.86
C GLU A 93 0.68 -15.39 -6.24
N GLU A 94 0.79 -14.05 -6.32
CA GLU A 94 -0.30 -13.15 -5.92
C GLU A 94 -1.52 -13.27 -6.84
N VAL A 95 -1.29 -13.44 -8.15
CA VAL A 95 -2.34 -13.77 -9.10
C VAL A 95 -3.03 -15.07 -8.66
N PHE A 96 -2.27 -16.11 -8.34
CA PHE A 96 -2.79 -17.39 -7.89
C PHE A 96 -3.57 -17.31 -6.58
N LEU A 97 -3.07 -16.56 -5.59
CA LEU A 97 -3.77 -16.30 -4.32
C LEU A 97 -5.09 -15.55 -4.52
N SER A 98 -5.14 -14.59 -5.45
CA SER A 98 -6.38 -13.88 -5.79
C SER A 98 -7.45 -14.82 -6.36
N TYR A 99 -7.06 -15.87 -7.08
CA TYR A 99 -7.97 -16.91 -7.56
C TYR A 99 -8.39 -17.89 -6.47
N ALA A 100 -7.57 -18.06 -5.44
CA ALA A 100 -7.81 -19.00 -4.35
C ALA A 100 -8.63 -18.42 -3.18
N GLN A 101 -8.88 -17.10 -3.15
CA GLN A 101 -9.74 -16.51 -2.11
C GLN A 101 -11.19 -17.00 -2.26
N PRO A 102 -11.74 -17.72 -1.26
CA PRO A 102 -13.12 -18.14 -1.30
C PRO A 102 -14.04 -16.91 -1.27
N PRO A 103 -15.16 -16.90 -2.02
CA PRO A 103 -16.12 -15.82 -1.94
C PRO A 103 -16.58 -15.65 -0.49
N PRO A 104 -16.83 -14.41 -0.02
CA PRO A 104 -17.27 -14.19 1.35
C PRO A 104 -18.52 -15.03 1.59
N GLU A 105 -18.44 -15.91 2.60
CA GLU A 105 -19.51 -16.82 2.97
C GLU A 105 -20.80 -16.01 3.16
N ARG A 106 -21.78 -16.24 2.27
CA ARG A 106 -23.12 -15.74 2.48
C ARG A 106 -23.66 -16.47 3.70
N THR A 107 -23.71 -15.78 4.84
CA THR A 107 -24.47 -16.27 5.99
C THR A 107 -25.91 -16.51 5.52
N PRO A 108 -26.43 -17.75 5.62
CA PRO A 108 -27.82 -17.99 5.29
C PRO A 108 -28.67 -17.27 6.35
N ASN A 109 -29.41 -16.25 5.92
CA ASN A 109 -30.47 -15.66 6.74
C ASN A 109 -31.51 -16.76 7.02
N ASN A 110 -31.55 -17.16 8.29
CA ASN A 110 -32.50 -18.11 8.82
C ASN A 110 -33.91 -17.49 8.78
N VAL A 111 -34.82 -18.09 8.01
CA VAL A 111 -36.26 -17.79 8.01
C VAL A 111 -36.96 -18.79 8.93
#